data_AF-A0A928WJ00-F1
#
_entry.id   AF-A0A928WJ00-F1
#
_cell.length_a   1.000
_cell.length_b   1.000
_cell.length_c   1.000
_cell.angle_alpha   90.00
_cell.angle_beta   90.00
_cell.angle_gamma   90.00
#
_symmetry.space_group_name_H-M   'P 1'
#
loop_
_entity.id
_entity.type
_entity.pdbx_description
1 polymer ?
#
loop_
_entity_poly.entity_id
_entity_poly.type
_entity_poly.pdbx_seq_one_letter_code
_entity_poly.pdbx_strand_id
1 'polypeptide(L)' 'MNLLRIRIHHLIEQLGDEELQGIWNAIHALHCDSYMSKAIQQVKQSQQPWDILTYEEAMRMLMFF' A
#
# COMPACT_ATOMS: atom_id res chain seq x y z
N MET A 1 7.12 -18.15 -19.91
CA MET A 1 6.27 -16.96 -20.15
C MET A 1 5.02 -17.07 -19.29
N ASN A 2 4.65 -16.03 -18.55
CA ASN A 2 3.50 -16.07 -17.63
C ASN A 2 2.22 -15.65 -18.40
N LEU A 3 1.29 -16.58 -18.61
CA LEU A 3 0.05 -16.35 -19.37
C LEU A 3 -0.78 -15.16 -18.83
N LEU A 4 -0.76 -14.97 -17.50
CA LEU A 4 -1.43 -13.86 -16.85
C LEU A 4 -0.79 -12.52 -17.21
N ARG A 5 0.55 -12.48 -17.28
CA ARG A 5 1.27 -11.28 -17.70
C ARG A 5 0.91 -10.89 -19.13
N ILE A 6 0.84 -11.87 -20.04
CA ILE A 6 0.45 -11.63 -21.44
C ILE A 6 -0.99 -11.10 -21.53
N ARG A 7 -1.92 -11.73 -20.80
CA ARG A 7 -3.32 -11.29 -20.76
C ARG A 7 -3.49 -9.88 -20.20
N ILE A 8 -2.76 -9.54 -19.13
CA ILE A 8 -2.80 -8.20 -18.54
C ILE A 8 -2.27 -7.16 -19.52
N HIS A 9 -1.15 -7.43 -20.21
CA HIS A 9 -0.63 -6.52 -21.23
C HIS A 9 -1.66 -6.28 -22.34
N HIS A 10 -2.30 -7.33 -22.84
CA HIS A 10 -3.31 -7.19 -23.88
C HIS A 10 -4.55 -6.40 -23.41
N LEU A 11 -4.96 -6.58 -22.15
CA LEU A 11 -6.05 -5.79 -21.57
C LEU A 11 -5.66 -4.31 -21.42
N ILE A 12 -4.42 -4.04 -21.02
CA ILE A 12 -3.89 -2.67 -20.92
C ILE A 12 -3.91 -1.97 -22.30
N GLU A 13 -3.52 -2.68 -23.35
CA GLU A 13 -3.54 -2.15 -24.73
C GLU A 13 -4.94 -1.81 -25.25
N GLN A 14 -5.99 -2.37 -24.65
CA GLN A 14 -7.38 -2.15 -25.04
C GLN A 14 -8.05 -0.99 -24.28
N LEU A 15 -7.41 -0.46 -23.24
CA LEU A 15 -7.95 0.61 -22.39
C LEU A 15 -7.49 1.98 -22.88
N GLY A 16 -8.40 2.96 -22.85
CA GLY A 16 -8.03 4.35 -23.03
C GLY A 16 -7.27 4.91 -21.82
N ASP A 17 -6.52 6.00 -21.99
CA ASP A 17 -5.70 6.60 -20.93
C ASP A 17 -6.52 6.98 -19.67
N GLU A 18 -7.75 7.47 -19.85
CA GLU A 18 -8.66 7.81 -18.74
C GLU A 18 -9.10 6.58 -17.94
N GLU A 19 -9.41 5.48 -18.65
CA GLU A 19 -9.80 4.21 -18.03
C GLU A 19 -8.60 3.59 -17.31
N LEU A 20 -7.42 3.67 -17.92
CA LEU A 20 -6.16 3.21 -17.34
C LEU A 20 -5.83 3.96 -16.05
N GLN A 21 -5.99 5.28 -16.04
CA GLN A 21 -5.80 6.10 -14.85
C GLN A 21 -6.80 5.74 -13.75
N GLY A 22 -8.07 5.53 -14.11
CA GLY A 22 -9.10 5.10 -13.15
C GLY A 22 -8.80 3.74 -12.52
N ILE A 23 -8.42 2.75 -13.35
CA ILE A 23 -8.04 1.40 -12.90
C ILE A 23 -6.78 1.46 -12.03
N TRP A 24 -5.77 2.22 -12.44
CA TRP A 24 -4.55 2.41 -11.65
C TRP A 24 -4.85 2.98 -10.27
N ASN A 25 -5.68 4.04 -10.19
CA ASN A 25 -6.05 4.65 -8.92
C ASN A 25 -6.75 3.64 -7.99
N ALA A 26 -7.66 2.83 -8.53
CA ALA A 26 -8.37 1.81 -7.75
C ALA A 26 -7.42 0.70 -7.26
N ILE A 27 -6.57 0.16 -8.14
CA ILE A 27 -5.61 -0.90 -7.78
C ILE A 27 -4.59 -0.38 -6.78
N HIS A 28 -4.09 0.84 -6.98
CA HIS A 28 -3.13 1.47 -6.10
C HIS A 28 -3.71 1.67 -4.69
N ALA A 29 -4.94 2.20 -4.58
CA ALA A 29 -5.61 2.35 -3.30
C ALA A 29 -5.76 1.00 -2.57
N LEU A 30 -6.27 -0.03 -3.26
CA LEU A 30 -6.42 -1.38 -2.71
C LEU A 30 -5.07 -1.99 -2.30
N HIS A 31 -4.02 -1.75 -3.07
CA HIS A 31 -2.67 -2.20 -2.75
C HIS A 31 -2.16 -1.54 -1.46
N CYS A 32 -2.27 -0.21 -1.36
CA CYS A 32 -1.88 0.54 -0.17
C CYS A 32 -2.64 0.07 1.08
N ASP A 33 -3.96 -0.09 0.98
CA ASP A 33 -4.80 -0.54 2.09
C ASP A 33 -4.42 -1.96 2.54
N SER A 34 -4.23 -2.87 1.58
CA SER A 34 -3.82 -4.25 1.85
C SER A 34 -2.43 -4.31 2.49
N TYR A 35 -1.50 -3.53 1.95
CA TYR A 35 -0.13 -3.45 2.45
C TYR A 35 -0.11 -2.92 3.88
N MET A 36 -0.77 -1.79 4.13
CA MET A 36 -0.80 -1.17 5.46
C MET A 36 -1.46 -2.09 6.48
N SER A 37 -2.58 -2.74 6.11
CA SER A 37 -3.26 -3.70 7.00
C SER A 37 -2.36 -4.87 7.38
N LYS A 38 -1.60 -5.43 6.43
CA LYS A 38 -0.63 -6.50 6.69
C LYS A 38 0.52 -6.02 7.58
N ALA A 39 1.07 -4.84 7.30
CA ALA A 39 2.14 -4.26 8.08
C ALA A 39 1.70 -4.04 9.55
N ILE A 40 0.51 -3.48 9.76
CA ILE A 40 -0.08 -3.31 11.09
C ILE A 40 -0.25 -4.66 11.79
N GLN A 41 -0.77 -5.67 11.09
CA GLN A 41 -0.97 -7.00 11.67
C GLN A 41 0.36 -7.64 12.07
N GLN A 42 1.39 -7.53 11.23
CA GLN A 42 2.73 -8.04 11.53
C GLN A 42 3.34 -7.36 12.75
N VAL A 43 3.28 -6.01 12.80
CA VAL A 43 3.79 -5.26 13.95
C VAL A 43 3.05 -5.69 15.22
N LYS A 44 1.72 -5.75 15.20
CA LYS A 44 0.92 -6.19 16.37
C LYS A 44 1.29 -7.58 16.90
N GLN A 45 1.79 -8.48 16.04
CA GLN A 45 2.21 -9.81 16.46
C GLN A 45 3.56 -9.83 17.18
N SER A 46 4.43 -8.87 16.88
CA SER A 46 5.78 -8.78 17.46
C SER A 46 5.93 -7.66 18.49
N GLN A 47 4.93 -6.78 18.61
CA GLN A 47 4.99 -5.56 19.40
C GLN A 47 5.02 -5.87 20.90
N GLN A 48 6.01 -5.31 21.60
CA GLN A 48 6.07 -5.27 23.06
C GLN A 48 5.43 -3.97 23.59
N PRO A 49 5.00 -3.92 24.86
CA PRO A 49 4.37 -2.73 25.45
C PRO A 49 5.20 -1.45 25.36
N TRP A 50 6.52 -1.56 25.20
CA TRP A 50 7.47 -0.45 25.16
C TRP A 50 7.87 -0.03 23.72
N ASP A 51 7.35 -0.72 22.70
CA ASP A 51 7.64 -0.43 21.29
C ASP A 51 6.70 0.63 20.69
N ILE A 52 5.79 1.19 21.51
CA ILE A 52 4.83 2.21 21.10
C ILE A 52 5.28 3.57 21.64
N LEU A 53 5.44 4.52 20.73
CA LEU A 53 5.65 5.91 21.11
C LEU A 53 4.36 6.46 21.73
N THR A 54 4.51 7.14 22.85
CA THR A 54 3.47 8.06 23.34
C THR A 54 3.26 9.19 22.32
N TYR A 55 2.11 9.84 22.39
CA TYR A 55 1.80 10.99 21.54
C TYR A 55 2.89 12.07 21.61
N GLU A 56 3.43 12.35 22.80
CA GLU A 56 4.49 13.35 22.98
C GLU A 56 5.81 12.93 22.32
N GLU A 57 6.18 11.65 22.40
CA GLU A 57 7.39 11.12 21.78
C GLU A 57 7.27 11.11 20.25
N ALA A 58 6.11 10.72 19.72
CA ALA A 58 5.83 10.76 18.29
C ALA A 58 5.89 12.21 17.75
N MET A 59 5.27 13.16 18.46
CA MET A 59 5.30 14.58 18.08
C MET A 59 6.71 15.16 18.09
N ARG A 60 7.55 14.79 19.06
CA ARG A 60 8.96 15.21 19.07
C ARG A 60 9.70 14.69 17.85
N MET A 61 9.55 13.41 17.50
CA MET A 61 10.21 12.84 16.32
C MET A 61 9.80 13.55 15.02
N LEU A 62 8.53 13.91 14.87
CA LEU A 62 8.03 14.64 13.69
C LEU A 62 8.58 16.08 13.57
N MET A 63 8.93 16.73 14.68
CA MET A 63 9.51 18.08 14.67
C MET A 63 10.99 18.12 14.26
N PHE A 64 11.65 16.96 14.17
CA PHE A 64 13.05 16.84 13.76
C PHE A 64 13.24 16.38 12.31
N PHE A 65 12.16 16.31 11.51
CA PHE A 65 12.18 16.03 10.06
C PHE A 65 11.74 17.24 9.24
#